data_AF-A0A3E1Y4W1-F1
#
_entry.id   AF-A0A3E1Y4W1-F1
#
_cell.length_a   1.000
_cell.length_b   1.000
_cell.length_c   1.000
_cell.angle_alpha   90.00
_cell.angle_beta   90.00
_cell.angle_gamma   90.00
#
_symmetry.space_group_name_H-M   'P 1'
#
loop_
_entity.id
_entity.type
_entity.pdbx_description
1 polymer ?
#
loop_
_entity_poly.entity_id
_entity_poly.type
_entity_poly.pdbx_seq_one_letter_code
_entity_poly.pdbx_strand_id
1 'polypeptide(L)'
;MIIENDNKMLLDFWFEEFITGNTIRSLTRSKLEEIRDRIYHYERIESALEEERAFMDCLNSHKYFVQKMIFDFICLLVDEKLDIELGFCTRHVDVEVWIITIDDADEVVDQLIRLETQAAKKYYGLDCHFSSMYFEERDNIRFPKDFIIFGSNIQN
;
A
#
# COMPACT_ATOMS: atom_id res chain seq x y z
N MET A 1 -10.43 -13.61 -25.76
CA MET A 1 -10.85 -14.09 -24.43
C MET A 1 -10.01 -13.33 -23.44
N ILE A 2 -10.58 -12.27 -22.87
CA ILE A 2 -9.89 -11.44 -21.87
C ILE A 2 -9.95 -12.27 -20.59
N ILE A 3 -8.79 -12.73 -20.11
CA ILE A 3 -8.69 -13.22 -18.75
C ILE A 3 -8.72 -11.95 -17.92
N GLU A 4 -9.92 -11.58 -17.46
CA GLU A 4 -10.08 -10.50 -16.50
C GLU A 4 -9.30 -10.87 -15.23
N ASN A 5 -8.76 -9.84 -14.59
CA ASN A 5 -7.77 -9.90 -13.53
C ASN A 5 -8.46 -10.30 -12.21
N ASP A 6 -9.03 -11.51 -12.15
CA ASP A 6 -9.95 -12.02 -11.10
C ASP A 6 -9.33 -12.17 -9.69
N ASN A 7 -8.08 -11.74 -9.49
CA ASN A 7 -7.37 -11.85 -8.22
C ASN A 7 -7.04 -10.49 -7.57
N LYS A 8 -7.49 -9.36 -8.11
CA LYS A 8 -7.28 -8.05 -7.47
C LYS A 8 -8.13 -7.98 -6.20
N MET A 9 -7.49 -7.75 -5.05
CA MET A 9 -8.26 -7.58 -3.81
C MET A 9 -8.95 -6.21 -3.83
N LEU A 10 -10.26 -6.21 -3.53
CA LEU A 10 -11.02 -4.97 -3.39
C LEU A 10 -10.66 -4.30 -2.05
N LEU A 11 -9.81 -3.27 -2.10
CA LEU A 11 -9.63 -2.36 -0.98
C LEU A 11 -10.92 -1.58 -0.71
N ASP A 12 -11.05 -1.02 0.49
CA ASP A 12 -12.14 -0.09 0.73
C ASP A 12 -11.99 1.16 -0.14
N PHE A 13 -13.12 1.62 -0.69
CA PHE A 13 -13.16 2.85 -1.48
C PHE A 13 -12.50 4.03 -0.76
N TRP A 14 -12.76 4.19 0.54
CA TRP A 14 -12.16 5.28 1.31
C TRP A 14 -10.64 5.17 1.45
N PHE A 15 -10.11 3.95 1.46
CA PHE A 15 -8.66 3.72 1.57
C PHE A 15 -8.00 3.96 0.21
N GLU A 16 -8.66 3.56 -0.88
CA GLU A 16 -8.25 3.93 -2.23
C GLU A 16 -8.30 5.46 -2.45
N GLU A 17 -9.35 6.15 -1.97
CA GLU A 17 -9.42 7.62 -1.96
C GLU A 17 -8.29 8.24 -1.13
N PHE A 18 -7.94 7.63 0.02
CA PHE A 18 -6.79 8.06 0.79
C PHE A 18 -5.49 7.93 0.00
N ILE A 19 -5.25 6.80 -0.69
CA ILE A 19 -4.04 6.60 -1.48
C ILE A 19 -3.99 7.60 -2.64
N THR A 20 -5.04 7.65 -3.45
CA THR A 20 -5.10 8.46 -4.69
C THR A 20 -5.20 9.96 -4.44
N GLY A 21 -5.73 10.38 -3.30
CA GLY A 21 -5.90 11.78 -2.94
C GLY A 21 -4.72 12.43 -2.21
N ASN A 22 -3.63 11.69 -1.96
CA ASN A 22 -2.50 12.17 -1.17
C ASN A 22 -1.14 11.91 -1.84
N THR A 23 -0.14 12.63 -1.34
CA THR A 23 1.28 12.44 -1.64
C THR A 23 2.07 12.43 -0.32
N ILE A 24 3.34 12.01 -0.34
CA ILE A 24 4.21 12.04 0.85
C ILE A 24 4.22 13.43 1.48
N ARG A 25 4.32 14.48 0.66
CA ARG A 25 4.41 15.87 1.13
C ARG A 25 3.05 16.42 1.60
N SER A 26 1.93 15.89 1.14
CA SER A 26 0.59 16.36 1.56
C SER A 26 0.13 15.75 2.89
N LEU A 27 0.73 14.63 3.32
CA LEU A 27 0.30 13.92 4.52
C LEU A 27 0.78 14.61 5.80
N THR A 28 -0.18 14.95 6.65
CA THR A 28 0.06 15.47 8.00
C THR A 28 -0.06 14.37 9.04
N ARG A 29 0.56 14.54 10.21
CA ARG A 29 0.42 13.60 11.34
C ARG A 29 -1.04 13.38 11.74
N SER A 30 -1.83 14.46 11.78
CA SER A 30 -3.27 14.38 12.08
C SER A 30 -4.01 13.50 11.07
N LYS A 31 -3.69 13.63 9.77
CA LYS A 31 -4.31 12.79 8.74
C LYS A 31 -3.90 11.33 8.89
N LEU A 32 -2.63 11.05 9.19
CA LEU A 32 -2.17 9.68 9.46
C LEU A 32 -2.87 9.06 10.68
N GLU A 33 -3.08 9.83 11.75
CA GLU A 33 -3.82 9.37 12.94
C GLU A 33 -5.29 9.05 12.61
N GLU A 34 -5.98 9.90 11.86
CA GLU A 34 -7.35 9.66 11.39
C GLU A 34 -7.48 8.35 10.60
N ILE A 35 -6.56 8.13 9.66
CA ILE A 35 -6.55 6.93 8.81
C ILE A 35 -6.23 5.69 9.65
N ARG A 36 -5.27 5.78 10.57
CA ARG A 36 -4.92 4.71 11.50
C ARG A 36 -6.14 4.27 12.32
N ASP A 37 -6.87 5.21 12.91
CA ASP A 37 -8.07 4.91 13.71
C ASP A 37 -9.15 4.24 12.88
N ARG A 38 -9.32 4.66 11.62
CA ARG A 38 -10.26 4.04 10.70
C ARG A 38 -9.87 2.62 10.31
N ILE A 39 -8.59 2.33 10.09
CA ILE A 39 -8.08 0.96 9.87
C ILE A 39 -8.37 0.09 11.09
N TYR A 40 -8.12 0.58 12.31
CA TYR A 40 -8.41 -0.16 13.55
C TYR A 40 -9.90 -0.44 13.76
N HIS A 41 -10.80 0.36 13.19
CA HIS A 41 -12.23 0.07 13.27
C HIS A 41 -12.61 -1.23 12.53
N TYR A 42 -11.90 -1.60 11.46
CA TYR A 42 -12.13 -2.85 10.73
C TYR A 42 -11.82 -4.10 11.56
N GLU A 43 -10.91 -4.00 12.53
CA GLU A 43 -10.63 -5.08 13.48
C GLU A 43 -11.86 -5.43 14.34
N ARG A 44 -12.86 -4.54 14.42
CA ARG A 44 -13.98 -4.62 15.37
C ARG A 44 -15.34 -4.88 14.71
N ILE A 45 -15.38 -5.11 13.39
CA ILE A 45 -16.66 -5.34 12.69
C ILE A 45 -17.13 -6.76 12.98
N GLU A 46 -18.11 -6.89 13.87
CA GLU A 46 -18.83 -8.14 14.14
C GLU A 46 -19.83 -8.44 13.01
N SER A 47 -19.65 -9.56 12.30
CA SER A 47 -20.64 -10.04 11.32
C SER A 47 -21.92 -10.56 12.00
N ALA A 48 -23.09 -10.27 11.40
CA ALA A 48 -24.43 -10.56 11.92
C ALA A 48 -25.11 -11.82 11.30
N LEU A 49 -24.40 -12.63 10.51
CA LEU A 49 -24.93 -13.89 9.96
C LEU A 49 -23.93 -15.04 10.20
N GLU A 50 -24.36 -16.07 10.92
CA GLU A 50 -23.49 -17.12 11.48
C GLU A 50 -22.85 -18.03 10.40
N GLU A 51 -23.55 -18.23 9.27
CA GLU A 51 -23.12 -19.11 8.17
C GLU A 51 -22.07 -18.47 7.24
N GLU A 52 -22.06 -17.14 7.12
CA GLU A 52 -21.11 -16.39 6.28
C GLU A 52 -19.95 -15.80 7.10
N ARG A 53 -20.02 -15.90 8.43
CA ARG A 53 -19.07 -15.28 9.37
C ARG A 53 -17.63 -15.71 9.11
N ALA A 54 -17.33 -17.00 8.96
CA ALA A 54 -15.94 -17.44 8.77
C ALA A 54 -15.30 -16.93 7.46
N PHE A 55 -16.07 -16.87 6.37
CA PHE A 55 -15.59 -16.35 5.09
C PHE A 55 -15.43 -14.82 5.11
N MET A 56 -16.42 -14.12 5.66
CA MET A 56 -16.37 -12.67 5.82
C MET A 56 -15.27 -12.24 6.79
N ASP A 57 -15.06 -12.96 7.88
CA ASP A 57 -13.99 -12.71 8.85
C ASP A 57 -12.61 -12.93 8.20
N CYS A 58 -12.46 -13.98 7.38
CA CYS A 58 -11.24 -14.24 6.63
C CYS A 58 -10.93 -13.12 5.61
N LEU A 59 -11.91 -12.76 4.78
CA LEU A 59 -11.76 -11.67 3.80
C LEU A 59 -11.51 -10.32 4.46
N ASN A 60 -12.25 -9.99 5.52
CA ASN A 60 -12.07 -8.76 6.29
C ASN A 60 -10.70 -8.73 6.96
N SER A 61 -10.19 -9.89 7.42
CA SER A 61 -8.85 -10.00 7.99
C SER A 61 -7.77 -9.76 6.95
N HIS A 62 -7.82 -10.40 5.78
CA HIS A 62 -6.86 -10.17 4.69
C HIS A 62 -6.88 -8.70 4.24
N LYS A 63 -8.08 -8.14 4.08
CA LYS A 63 -8.28 -6.74 3.75
C LYS A 63 -7.67 -5.80 4.79
N TYR A 64 -7.95 -6.05 6.06
CA TYR A 64 -7.36 -5.30 7.16
C TYR A 64 -5.83 -5.37 7.13
N PHE A 65 -5.24 -6.55 6.96
CA PHE A 65 -3.79 -6.71 6.95
C PHE A 65 -3.12 -6.02 5.78
N VAL A 66 -3.67 -6.13 4.56
CA VAL A 66 -3.15 -5.42 3.39
C VAL A 66 -3.24 -3.90 3.57
N GLN A 67 -4.39 -3.38 4.01
CA GLN A 67 -4.55 -1.94 4.25
C GLN A 67 -3.57 -1.45 5.32
N LYS A 68 -3.39 -2.22 6.39
CA LYS A 68 -2.45 -1.89 7.47
C LYS A 68 -0.99 -1.95 7.00
N MET A 69 -0.64 -2.92 6.17
CA MET A 69 0.72 -3.08 5.63
C MET A 69 1.08 -1.93 4.69
N ILE A 70 0.18 -1.57 3.76
CA ILE A 70 0.33 -0.39 2.89
C ILE A 70 0.46 0.88 3.74
N PHE A 71 -0.43 1.05 4.73
CA PHE A 71 -0.43 2.24 5.58
C PHE A 71 0.84 2.36 6.44
N ASP A 72 1.32 1.27 7.03
CA ASP A 72 2.57 1.23 7.79
C ASP A 72 3.75 1.64 6.90
N PHE A 73 3.81 1.16 5.66
CA PHE A 73 4.85 1.54 4.70
C PHE A 73 4.76 3.04 4.34
N ILE A 74 3.57 3.56 4.05
CA ILE A 74 3.37 5.00 3.80
C ILE A 74 3.81 5.84 4.99
N CYS A 75 3.52 5.43 6.23
CA CYS A 75 3.96 6.16 7.42
C CYS A 75 5.48 6.27 7.50
N LEU A 76 6.20 5.17 7.21
CA LEU A 76 7.66 5.16 7.19
C LEU A 76 8.21 6.10 6.10
N LEU A 77 7.61 6.09 4.90
CA LEU A 77 8.01 6.99 3.81
C LEU A 77 7.79 8.47 4.15
N VAL A 78 6.68 8.80 4.83
CA VAL A 78 6.37 10.18 5.24
C VAL A 78 7.39 10.74 6.23
N ASP A 79 7.89 9.90 7.14
CA ASP A 79 8.91 10.32 8.10
C ASP A 79 10.26 10.64 7.41
N GLU A 80 10.58 9.93 6.32
CA GLU A 80 11.83 10.10 5.57
C GLU A 80 11.77 11.20 4.49
N LYS A 81 10.57 11.59 4.04
CA LYS A 81 10.34 12.67 3.06
C LYS A 81 11.07 12.48 1.73
N LEU A 82 11.11 11.25 1.24
CA LEU A 82 11.78 10.89 -0.02
C LEU A 82 11.02 11.46 -1.23
N ASP A 83 11.77 11.87 -2.25
CA ASP A 83 11.22 12.31 -3.53
C ASP A 83 11.03 11.11 -4.45
N ILE A 84 9.83 10.54 -4.36
CA ILE A 84 9.42 9.33 -5.08
C ILE A 84 8.00 9.46 -5.62
N GLU A 85 7.69 8.63 -6.61
CA GLU A 85 6.35 8.27 -7.03
C GLU A 85 6.13 6.79 -6.76
N LEU A 86 4.93 6.41 -6.30
CA LEU A 86 4.68 5.02 -5.96
C LEU A 86 3.26 4.58 -6.29
N GLY A 87 3.12 3.30 -6.60
CA GLY A 87 1.85 2.67 -6.90
C GLY A 87 1.75 1.32 -6.24
N PHE A 88 0.54 0.96 -5.81
CA PHE A 88 0.25 -0.31 -5.15
C PHE A 88 -0.63 -1.19 -6.05
N CYS A 89 -0.24 -2.45 -6.24
CA CYS A 89 -1.09 -3.49 -6.76
C CYS A 89 -1.33 -4.55 -5.67
N THR A 90 -2.58 -4.89 -5.42
CA THR A 90 -2.97 -5.78 -4.33
C THR A 90 -3.66 -7.03 -4.87
N ARG A 91 -3.18 -8.20 -4.47
CA ARG A 91 -3.71 -9.51 -4.90
C ARG A 91 -3.86 -10.42 -3.69
N HIS A 92 -5.09 -10.63 -3.24
CA HIS A 92 -5.37 -11.29 -1.96
C HIS A 92 -4.55 -10.67 -0.80
N VAL A 93 -3.59 -11.41 -0.25
CA VAL A 93 -2.72 -10.97 0.86
C VAL A 93 -1.37 -10.39 0.39
N ASP A 94 -1.16 -10.35 -0.93
CA ASP A 94 0.05 -9.86 -1.55
C ASP A 94 -0.08 -8.39 -1.94
N VAL A 95 0.97 -7.63 -1.65
CA VAL A 95 1.12 -6.23 -2.05
C VAL A 95 2.38 -6.08 -2.87
N GLU A 96 2.19 -5.75 -4.13
CA GLU A 96 3.25 -5.33 -5.04
C GLU A 96 3.30 -3.80 -5.06
N VAL A 97 4.49 -3.24 -4.86
CA VAL A 97 4.72 -1.80 -4.90
C VAL A 97 5.71 -1.47 -5.98
N TRP A 98 5.32 -0.59 -6.89
CA TRP A 98 6.26 0.00 -7.84
C TRP A 98 6.66 1.37 -7.31
N ILE A 99 7.96 1.64 -7.29
CA ILE A 99 8.52 2.89 -6.78
C ILE A 99 9.42 3.48 -7.86
N ILE A 100 9.12 4.70 -8.27
CA ILE A 100 9.91 5.47 -9.21
C ILE A 100 10.68 6.52 -8.41
N THR A 101 12.00 6.54 -8.57
CA THR A 101 12.92 7.50 -7.96
C THR A 101 13.49 8.45 -9.02
N ILE A 102 14.06 9.58 -8.57
CA ILE A 102 14.92 10.40 -9.43
C ILE A 102 16.13 9.60 -9.93
N ASP A 103 16.73 10.04 -11.05
CA ASP A 103 17.88 9.38 -11.66
C ASP A 103 19.11 9.34 -10.73
N ASP A 104 19.86 8.23 -10.76
CA ASP A 104 21.12 8.02 -10.04
C ASP A 104 20.96 8.16 -8.49
N ALA A 105 19.79 7.79 -7.96
CA ALA A 105 19.43 7.89 -6.55
C ALA A 105 19.69 6.60 -5.74
N ASP A 106 20.87 6.00 -5.87
CA ASP A 106 21.23 4.72 -5.23
C ASP A 106 20.99 4.73 -3.71
N GLU A 107 21.32 5.84 -3.03
CA GLU A 107 21.11 5.99 -1.59
C GLU A 107 19.62 5.95 -1.21
N VAL A 108 18.74 6.47 -2.07
CA VAL A 108 17.28 6.42 -1.86
C VAL A 108 16.79 4.99 -2.02
N VAL A 109 17.29 4.24 -3.01
CA VAL A 109 16.94 2.83 -3.21
C VAL A 109 17.35 1.98 -2.00
N ASP A 110 18.58 2.13 -1.51
CA ASP A 110 19.05 1.45 -0.30
C ASP A 110 18.18 1.75 0.93
N GLN A 111 17.76 3.01 1.05
CA GLN A 111 16.85 3.43 2.12
C GLN A 111 15.48 2.76 1.96
N LEU A 112 14.90 2.74 0.76
CA LEU A 112 13.62 2.12 0.49
C LEU A 112 13.62 0.61 0.79
N ILE A 113 14.70 -0.11 0.46
CA ILE A 113 14.85 -1.54 0.77
C ILE A 113 14.79 -1.78 2.29
N ARG A 114 15.43 -0.90 3.07
CA ARG A 114 15.37 -0.96 4.54
C ARG A 114 13.97 -0.70 5.07
N LEU A 115 13.27 0.31 4.54
CA LEU A 115 11.91 0.66 4.95
C LEU A 115 10.91 -0.45 4.59
N GLU A 116 11.03 -1.06 3.41
CA GLU A 116 10.26 -2.24 3.02
C GLU A 116 10.45 -3.37 4.03
N THR A 117 11.71 -3.72 4.33
CA THR A 117 12.01 -4.78 5.29
C THR A 117 11.39 -4.48 6.66
N GLN A 118 11.42 -3.22 7.11
CA GLN A 118 10.82 -2.78 8.36
C GLN A 118 9.30 -2.89 8.36
N ALA A 119 8.64 -2.53 7.25
CA ALA A 119 7.20 -2.63 7.09
C ALA A 119 6.75 -4.11 7.04
N ALA A 120 7.40 -4.91 6.20
CA ALA A 120 7.03 -6.30 5.92
C ALA A 120 7.26 -7.26 7.09
N LYS A 121 8.28 -7.02 7.94
CA LYS A 121 8.66 -7.92 9.03
C LYS A 121 7.52 -8.27 9.99
N LYS A 122 6.56 -7.36 10.20
CA LYS A 122 5.40 -7.58 11.08
C LYS A 122 4.39 -8.58 10.50
N TYR A 123 4.42 -8.81 9.19
CA TYR A 123 3.39 -9.51 8.44
C TYR A 123 3.85 -10.89 7.92
N TYR A 124 5.15 -11.21 7.97
CA TYR A 124 5.66 -12.53 7.55
C TYR A 124 5.03 -13.72 8.29
N GLY A 125 4.65 -13.56 9.55
CA GLY A 125 3.97 -14.61 10.31
C GLY A 125 2.48 -14.78 9.99
N LEU A 126 1.92 -13.89 9.16
CA LEU A 126 0.50 -13.82 8.79
C LEU A 126 0.25 -14.22 7.33
N ASP A 127 1.26 -14.82 6.67
CA ASP A 127 1.21 -15.23 5.26
C ASP A 127 0.86 -14.09 4.29
N CYS A 128 1.14 -12.84 4.69
CA CYS A 128 1.00 -11.66 3.83
C CYS A 128 2.36 -11.32 3.23
N HIS A 129 2.40 -11.08 1.92
CA HIS A 129 3.63 -10.77 1.21
C HIS A 129 3.65 -9.31 0.76
N PHE A 130 4.81 -8.68 0.91
CA PHE A 130 5.08 -7.35 0.40
C PHE A 130 6.33 -7.44 -0.46
N SER A 131 6.25 -6.94 -1.68
CA SER A 131 7.37 -6.90 -2.62
C SER A 131 7.42 -5.55 -3.33
N SER A 132 8.60 -4.97 -3.41
CA SER A 132 8.83 -3.75 -4.17
C SER A 132 9.59 -4.00 -5.49
N MET A 133 9.36 -3.13 -6.46
CA MET A 133 10.18 -2.96 -7.65
C MET A 133 10.57 -1.48 -7.77
N TYR A 134 11.84 -1.24 -8.08
CA TYR A 134 12.43 0.09 -8.18
C TYR A 134 12.73 0.42 -9.63
N PHE A 135 12.36 1.64 -10.03
CA PHE A 135 12.60 2.19 -11.36
C PHE A 135 13.13 3.62 -11.22
N GLU A 136 13.86 4.09 -12.21
CA GLU A 136 14.29 5.48 -12.31
C GLU A 136 13.45 6.24 -13.33
N GLU A 137 13.38 7.56 -13.22
CA GLU A 137 12.64 8.40 -14.19
C GLU A 137 13.11 8.18 -15.64
N ARG A 138 14.41 7.98 -15.87
CA ARG A 138 14.97 7.67 -17.19
C ARG A 138 14.44 6.39 -17.82
N ASP A 139 13.93 5.44 -17.02
CA ASP A 139 13.33 4.21 -17.53
C ASP A 139 11.99 4.47 -18.23
N ASN A 140 11.36 5.63 -17.98
CA ASN A 140 10.09 6.06 -18.59
C ASN A 140 8.98 5.00 -18.47
N ILE A 141 8.97 4.31 -17.33
CA ILE A 141 7.96 3.31 -16.97
C ILE A 141 6.69 4.02 -16.53
N ARG A 142 5.53 3.45 -16.91
CA ARG A 142 4.22 3.90 -16.45
C ARG A 142 3.60 2.82 -15.58
N PHE A 143 2.92 3.24 -14.51
CA PHE A 143 2.15 2.32 -13.70
C PHE A 143 1.10 1.58 -14.56
N PRO A 144 1.01 0.25 -14.43
CA PRO A 144 -0.06 -0.53 -15.02
C PRO A 144 -1.43 -0.08 -14.49
N LYS A 145 -2.50 -0.32 -15.26
CA LYS A 145 -3.86 0.18 -14.95
C LYS A 145 -4.45 -0.37 -13.64
N ASP A 146 -3.96 -1.51 -13.18
CA ASP A 146 -4.41 -2.15 -11.95
C ASP A 146 -3.74 -1.58 -10.70
N PHE A 147 -2.76 -0.69 -10.84
CA PHE A 147 -2.12 -0.01 -9.72
C PHE A 147 -2.96 1.16 -9.21
N ILE A 148 -3.01 1.29 -7.88
CA ILE A 148 -3.53 2.46 -7.18
C ILE A 148 -2.35 3.39 -6.94
N ILE A 149 -2.35 4.54 -7.62
CA ILE A 149 -1.23 5.47 -7.59
C ILE A 149 -1.34 6.34 -6.34
N PHE A 150 -0.27 6.37 -5.55
CA PHE A 150 -0.06 7.32 -4.47
C PHE A 150 0.78 8.46 -5.04
N GLY A 151 0.24 9.68 -5.05
CA GLY A 151 0.73 10.72 -5.94
C GLY A 151 2.22 11.05 -5.80
N SER A 152 2.79 11.57 -6.89
CA SER A 152 4.22 11.87 -6.99
C SER A 152 4.64 13.09 -6.17
N ASN A 153 5.85 13.04 -5.63
CA ASN A 153 6.54 14.20 -5.03
C ASN A 153 7.78 14.60 -5.80
N ILE A 154 8.08 13.91 -6.90
CA ILE A 154 9.18 14.25 -7.79
C ILE A 154 8.83 15.59 -8.46
N GLN A 155 9.73 16.56 -8.34
CA GLN A 155 9.57 17.86 -8.98
C GLN A 155 10.26 17.82 -10.35
N ASN A 156 9.48 18.03 -11.41
CA ASN A 156 9.99 18.31 -12.76
C ASN A 156 10.88 19.57 -12.79
#